data_AF-A0A1Z2KY48-F1
#
_entry.id   AF-A0A1Z2KY48-F1
#
_cell.length_a   1.000
_cell.length_b   1.000
_cell.length_c   1.000
_cell.angle_alpha   90.00
_cell.angle_beta   90.00
_cell.angle_gamma   90.00
#
_symmetry.space_group_name_H-M   'P 1'
#
loop_
_entity.id
_entity.type
_entity.pdbx_description
1 polymer ?
#
loop_
_entity_poly.entity_id
_entity_poly.type
_entity_poly.pdbx_seq_one_letter_code
_entity_poly.pdbx_strand_id
1 'polypeptide(L)' 'MLDFALRDRGLGRVVSVHQVGNDSSAKIMRKLGMRQDRVATDPVHGVARCVHVIEVVGSRP' A
#
# COMPACT_ATOMS: atom_id res chain seq x y z
N MET A 1 -7.28 -8.10 8.24
CA MET A 1 -7.85 -7.29 7.14
C MET A 1 -7.11 -7.51 5.82
N LEU A 2 -5.77 -7.41 5.76
CA LEU A 2 -5.02 -7.70 4.51
C LEU A 2 -5.21 -9.15 4.03
N ASP A 3 -5.25 -10.11 4.96
CA ASP A 3 -5.48 -11.52 4.64
C ASP A 3 -6.78 -11.75 3.85
N PHE A 4 -7.86 -11.09 4.26
CA PHE A 4 -9.15 -11.12 3.57
C PHE A 4 -9.08 -10.57 2.13
N ALA A 5 -8.39 -9.44 1.95
CA ALA A 5 -8.23 -8.85 0.62
C ALA A 5 -7.46 -9.78 -0.32
N LEU A 6 -6.37 -10.38 0.17
CA LEU A 6 -5.44 -11.16 -0.65
C LEU A 6 -5.90 -12.61 -0.85
N ARG A 7 -6.44 -13.26 0.18
CA ARG A 7 -6.84 -14.67 0.16
C ARG A 7 -8.33 -14.83 -0.16
N ASP A 8 -9.20 -14.30 0.69
CA ASP A 8 -10.65 -14.50 0.54
C ASP A 8 -11.24 -13.80 -0.69
N ARG A 9 -10.71 -12.63 -1.05
CA ARG A 9 -11.13 -11.88 -2.25
C ARG A 9 -10.22 -12.06 -3.45
N GLY A 10 -9.11 -12.79 -3.30
CA GLY A 10 -8.18 -13.10 -4.39
C GLY A 10 -7.55 -11.86 -5.05
N LEU A 11 -7.45 -10.72 -4.33
CA LEU A 11 -6.83 -9.52 -4.91
C LEU A 11 -5.33 -9.74 -5.08
N GLY A 12 -4.83 -9.57 -6.31
CA GLY A 12 -3.40 -9.68 -6.59
C GLY A 12 -2.55 -8.53 -6.03
N ARG A 13 -3.17 -7.40 -5.67
CA ARG A 13 -2.47 -6.20 -5.21
C ARG A 13 -3.35 -5.36 -4.28
N VAL A 14 -2.77 -4.90 -3.18
CA VAL A 14 -3.36 -3.93 -2.26
C VAL A 14 -2.48 -2.69 -2.21
N VAL A 15 -3.11 -1.52 -2.31
CA VAL A 15 -2.45 -0.22 -2.26
C VAL A 15 -2.90 0.52 -1.00
N SER A 16 -1.94 1.13 -0.31
CA SER A 16 -2.20 2.00 0.84
C SER A 16 -1.54 3.36 0.63
N VAL A 17 -2.18 4.42 1.09
CA VAL A 17 -1.76 5.80 0.85
C VAL A 17 -1.68 6.54 2.18
N HIS A 18 -0.60 7.30 2.39
CA HIS A 18 -0.49 8.22 3.54
C HIS A 18 0.12 9.56 3.13
N GLN A 19 -0.07 10.57 3.97
CA GLN A 19 0.56 11.88 3.79
C GLN A 19 2.07 11.80 4.00
N VAL A 20 2.85 12.47 3.14
CA VAL A 20 4.30 12.62 3.34
C VAL A 20 4.59 13.25 4.71
N GLY A 21 5.51 12.66 5.48
CA GLY A 21 5.83 13.06 6.84
C GLY A 21 5.01 12.35 7.94
N ASN A 22 4.00 11.55 7.59
CA ASN A 22 3.32 10.69 8.56
C ASN A 22 4.11 9.40 8.82
N ASP A 23 5.15 9.52 9.65
CA ASP A 23 6.07 8.43 9.98
C ASP A 23 5.40 7.25 10.70
N SER A 24 4.35 7.52 11.47
CA SER A 24 3.57 6.49 12.16
C SER A 24 2.91 5.56 11.14
N SER A 25 2.22 6.13 10.14
CA SER A 25 1.65 5.34 9.04
C SER A 25 2.72 4.62 8.24
N ALA A 26 3.85 5.27 7.93
CA ALA A 26 4.96 4.63 7.23
C ALA A 26 5.50 3.42 8.00
N LYS A 27 5.64 3.52 9.33
CA LYS A 27 6.07 2.40 10.19
C LYS A 27 5.11 1.22 10.11
N ILE A 28 3.79 1.47 10.16
CA ILE A 28 2.80 0.39 10.07
C ILE A 28 2.85 -0.27 8.69
N MET A 29 2.91 0.49 7.60
CA MET A 29 2.98 -0.07 6.24
C MET A 29 4.19 -0.99 6.06
N ARG A 30 5.37 -0.57 6.57
CA ARG A 30 6.57 -1.44 6.56
C ARG A 30 6.40 -2.69 7.42
N LYS A 31 5.80 -2.59 8.61
CA LYS A 31 5.54 -3.76 9.48
C LYS A 31 4.62 -4.77 8.81
N LEU A 32 3.69 -4.31 7.98
CA LEU A 32 2.81 -5.16 7.18
C LEU A 32 3.48 -5.74 5.93
N GLY A 33 4.78 -5.48 5.72
CA GLY A 33 5.51 -5.95 4.54
C GLY A 33 5.19 -5.19 3.26
N MET A 34 4.50 -4.05 3.35
CA MET A 34 4.22 -3.23 2.18
C MET A 34 5.49 -2.46 1.76
N ARG A 35 5.72 -2.39 0.46
CA ARG A 35 6.84 -1.66 -0.15
C ARG A 35 6.38 -0.28 -0.60
N GLN A 36 7.19 0.75 -0.37
CA GLN A 36 6.93 2.06 -0.97
C GLN A 36 7.10 1.97 -2.50
N ASP A 37 6.06 2.35 -3.24
CA ASP A 37 6.03 2.28 -4.70
C ASP A 37 6.35 3.64 -5.33
N ARG A 38 5.66 4.71 -4.89
CA ARG A 38 5.83 6.06 -5.43
C ARG A 38 5.32 7.14 -4.48
N VAL A 39 5.64 8.39 -4.80
CA VAL A 39 4.93 9.57 -4.29
C VAL A 39 4.03 10.09 -5.40
N ALA A 40 2.77 10.39 -5.08
CA ALA A 40 1.77 10.90 -6.01
C ALA A 40 1.13 12.19 -5.48
N THR A 41 0.60 13.01 -6.37
CA THR A 41 -0.11 14.23 -6.00
C THR A 41 -1.59 13.92 -5.82
N ASP A 42 -2.16 14.33 -4.69
CA ASP A 42 -3.60 14.28 -4.45
C ASP A 42 -4.33 15.20 -5.44
N PRO A 43 -5.29 14.70 -6.24
CA PRO A 43 -5.88 15.47 -7.32
C PRO A 43 -6.80 16.60 -6.82
N VAL A 44 -7.27 16.53 -5.57
CA VAL A 44 -8.20 17.52 -4.99
C VAL A 44 -7.42 18.60 -4.24
N HIS A 45 -6.38 18.22 -3.50
CA HIS A 45 -5.67 19.11 -2.60
C HIS A 45 -4.27 19.53 -3.08
N GLY A 46 -3.75 18.93 -4.15
CA GLY A 46 -2.44 19.27 -4.73
C GLY A 46 -1.24 18.86 -3.85
N VAL A 47 -1.45 18.05 -2.81
CA VAL A 47 -0.41 17.67 -1.84
C VAL A 47 0.18 16.30 -2.14
N ALA A 48 1.46 16.13 -1.79
CA ALA A 48 2.14 14.87 -1.96
C ALA A 48 1.62 13.77 -1.01
N ARG A 49 1.49 12.55 -1.54
CA ARG A 49 1.05 11.34 -0.87
C ARG A 49 2.00 10.19 -1.18
N CYS A 50 2.43 9.46 -0.15
CA CYS A 50 3.21 8.23 -0.31
C CYS A 50 2.28 7.05 -0.57
N VAL A 51 2.59 6.29 -1.63
CA VAL A 51 1.86 5.09 -2.03
C VAL A 51 2.68 3.86 -1.70
N HIS A 52 2.08 2.91 -0.99
CA HIS A 52 2.68 1.62 -0.63
C HIS A 52 1.86 0.48 -1.21
N VAL A 53 2.55 -0.62 -1.54
CA VAL A 53 1.96 -1.77 -2.23
C VAL A 53 2.34 -3.06 -1.54
N ILE A 54 1.41 -4.01 -1.52
CA ILE A 54 1.68 -5.43 -1.26
C ILE A 54 0.97 -6.25 -2.32
N GLU A 55 1.67 -7.25 -2.84
CA GLU A 55 1.26 -8.04 -3.99
C GLU A 55 1.34 -9.52 -3.62
N VAL A 56 0.37 -10.30 -4.08
CA VAL A 56 0.45 -11.76 -3.98
C VAL A 56 1.30 -12.24 -5.14
N VAL A 57 2.48 -12.77 -4.82
CA VAL A 57 3.28 -13.50 -5.80
C VAL A 57 2.57 -14.83 -6.00
N GLY A 58 1.78 -14.95 -7.07
CA GLY A 58 1.19 -16.24 -7.43
C GLY A 58 2.32 -17.25 -7.62
N SER A 59 2.22 -18.40 -6.96
CA SER A 59 2.89 -19.61 -7.45
C SER A 59 2.45 -19.77 -8.90
N ARG A 60 3.39 -19.52 -9.81
CA ARG A 60 3.22 -19.75 -11.24
C ARG A 60 2.71 -21.21 -11.41
N PRO A 61 1.67 -21.46 -12.23
CA PRO A 61 1.33 -22.83 -12.59
C PRO A 61 2.51 -23.53 -13.27
#